data_AF-A0A6G7BPP2-F1
#
_entry.id   AF-A0A6G7BPP2-F1
#
_cell.length_a   1.000
_cell.length_b   1.000
_cell.length_c   1.000
_cell.angle_alpha   90.00
_cell.angle_beta   90.00
_cell.angle_gamma   90.00
#
_symmetry.space_group_name_H-M   'P 1'
#
loop_
_entity.id
_entity.type
_entity.pdbx_description
1 polymer ?
#
loop_
_entity_poly.entity_id
_entity_poly.type
_entity_poly.pdbx_seq_one_letter_code
_entity_poly.pdbx_strand_id
1 'polypeptide(L)'
;MENLYYKPSGKVPALALIGSLVLGIVGAIVLAIIYIALQWFIPIVYFNVFITLGFGAGLFYLLNFCFKQWKLRNKGVAIIITLIVALVGFYAQWALFVSLMYNAEGTMGGDTWVKSSFSLEGFKAFFMHPSFIWEALQGLNEVGTFTLKKSPVSGAMLWAVWAIEMAIILITPVIMAFRGITIYPFSEKDEMWMKKRILPGRLKFIEDKDAMANTLANHDFAYVYDHLSDEEEHFSFATAEVYESDTDDHQYLTIYNHQFVEKKGKVEEKKDEIIEFLRINRNSL
;
A
#
# COMPACT_ATOMS: atom_id res chain seq x y z
N MET A 1 -15.79 28.62 -13.05
CA MET A 1 -14.55 28.29 -12.32
C MET A 1 -14.14 26.92 -12.80
N GLU A 2 -13.17 26.86 -13.71
CA GLU A 2 -12.57 25.57 -14.08
C GLU A 2 -12.07 24.87 -12.81
N ASN A 3 -12.09 23.54 -12.79
CA ASN A 3 -11.55 22.79 -11.67
C ASN A 3 -10.05 23.12 -11.56
N LEU A 4 -9.70 23.98 -10.62
CA LEU A 4 -8.32 24.41 -10.33
C LEU A 4 -7.42 23.22 -10.00
N TYR A 5 -8.00 22.16 -9.44
CA TYR A 5 -7.30 20.94 -9.06
C TYR A 5 -7.72 19.75 -9.92
N TYR A 6 -6.79 18.82 -10.14
CA TYR A 6 -7.08 17.58 -10.83
C TYR A 6 -8.17 16.78 -10.11
N LYS A 7 -9.07 16.20 -10.92
CA LYS A 7 -10.06 15.24 -10.46
C LYS A 7 -10.04 14.04 -11.41
N PRO A 8 -9.79 12.82 -10.91
CA PRO A 8 -9.85 11.63 -11.76
C PRO A 8 -11.19 11.48 -12.47
N SER A 9 -11.16 11.05 -13.73
CA SER A 9 -12.36 10.89 -14.55
C SER A 9 -13.33 9.82 -14.05
N GLY A 10 -12.90 8.95 -13.11
CA GLY A 10 -13.73 7.90 -12.55
C GLY A 10 -13.98 6.71 -13.49
N LYS A 11 -13.32 6.68 -14.66
CA LYS A 11 -13.47 5.62 -15.66
C LYS A 11 -12.99 4.26 -15.13
N VAL A 12 -13.81 3.23 -15.38
CA VAL A 12 -13.56 1.84 -15.01
C VAL A 12 -13.62 0.97 -16.27
N PRO A 13 -12.49 0.71 -16.94
CA PRO A 13 -12.47 -0.24 -18.04
C PRO A 13 -12.86 -1.63 -17.57
N ALA A 14 -13.64 -2.35 -18.38
CA ALA A 14 -13.99 -3.74 -18.09
C ALA A 14 -12.75 -4.62 -17.91
N LEU A 15 -11.71 -4.40 -18.72
CA LEU A 15 -10.43 -5.11 -18.60
C LEU A 15 -9.71 -4.81 -17.28
N ALA A 16 -9.82 -3.59 -16.75
CA ALA A 16 -9.25 -3.24 -15.46
C ALA A 16 -9.96 -3.95 -14.32
N LEU A 17 -11.29 -4.04 -14.38
CA LEU A 17 -12.08 -4.74 -13.37
C LEU A 17 -11.78 -6.25 -13.38
N ILE A 18 -11.96 -6.89 -14.53
CA ILE A 18 -11.80 -8.35 -14.68
C ILE A 18 -10.34 -8.73 -14.46
N GLY A 19 -9.42 -8.01 -15.10
CA GLY A 19 -8.00 -8.26 -14.98
C GLY A 19 -7.52 -8.15 -13.54
N SER A 20 -7.86 -7.06 -12.83
CA SER A 20 -7.38 -6.84 -11.45
C SER A 20 -7.95 -7.85 -10.48
N LEU A 21 -9.18 -8.33 -10.70
CA LEU A 21 -9.75 -9.40 -9.88
C LEU A 21 -9.05 -10.74 -10.15
N VAL A 22 -8.87 -11.12 -11.42
CA VAL A 22 -8.25 -12.41 -11.78
C VAL A 22 -6.79 -12.46 -11.36
N LEU A 23 -5.97 -11.49 -11.79
CA LEU A 23 -4.55 -11.45 -11.41
C LEU A 23 -4.37 -11.13 -9.93
N GLY A 24 -5.26 -10.32 -9.34
CA GLY A 24 -5.26 -10.04 -7.92
C GLY A 24 -5.50 -11.30 -7.08
N ILE A 25 -6.51 -12.10 -7.41
CA ILE A 25 -6.83 -13.36 -6.71
C ILE A 25 -5.68 -14.36 -6.86
N VAL A 26 -5.20 -14.58 -8.08
CA VAL A 26 -4.10 -15.53 -8.33
C VAL A 26 -2.84 -15.07 -7.60
N GLY A 27 -2.49 -13.79 -7.70
CA GLY A 27 -1.33 -13.23 -7.00
C GLY A 27 -1.50 -13.20 -5.49
N ALA A 28 -2.71 -13.03 -4.95
CA ALA A 28 -2.98 -13.11 -3.51
C ALA A 28 -2.74 -14.53 -2.97
N ILE A 29 -3.13 -15.56 -3.71
CA ILE A 29 -2.84 -16.96 -3.34
C ILE A 29 -1.32 -17.21 -3.35
N VAL A 30 -0.62 -16.75 -4.39
CA VAL A 30 0.85 -16.88 -4.47
C VAL A 30 1.54 -16.15 -3.31
N LEU A 31 1.12 -14.92 -3.02
CA LEU A 31 1.64 -14.14 -1.89
C LEU A 31 1.29 -14.79 -0.55
N ALA A 32 0.12 -15.42 -0.40
CA ALA A 32 -0.25 -16.16 0.80
C ALA A 32 0.67 -17.38 1.03
N ILE A 33 1.07 -18.09 -0.03
CA ILE A 33 2.05 -19.19 0.05
C ILE A 33 3.40 -18.66 0.56
N ILE A 34 3.89 -17.55 -0.01
CA ILE A 34 5.14 -16.93 0.42
C ILE A 34 5.04 -16.49 1.88
N TYR A 35 3.93 -15.84 2.24
CA TYR A 35 3.68 -15.36 3.59
C TYR A 35 3.70 -16.48 4.63
N ILE A 36 2.96 -17.58 4.39
CA ILE A 36 2.95 -18.73 5.30
C ILE A 36 4.32 -19.42 5.34
N ALA A 37 5.02 -19.55 4.21
CA ALA A 37 6.36 -20.10 4.20
C ALA A 37 7.32 -19.28 5.07
N LEU A 38 7.29 -17.94 4.96
CA LEU A 38 8.11 -17.06 5.78
C LEU A 38 7.80 -17.20 7.28
N GLN A 39 6.52 -17.23 7.66
CA GLN A 39 6.11 -17.43 9.05
C GLN A 39 6.51 -18.82 9.58
N TRP A 40 6.46 -19.85 8.74
CA TRP A 40 6.80 -21.21 9.12
C TRP A 40 8.29 -21.41 9.37
N PHE A 41 9.15 -20.81 8.53
CA PHE A 41 10.60 -21.01 8.61
C PHE A 41 11.33 -20.01 9.50
N ILE A 42 10.71 -18.89 9.88
CA ILE A 42 11.34 -17.87 10.72
C ILE A 42 10.77 -17.95 12.15
N PRO A 43 11.48 -18.56 13.12
CA PRO A 43 10.97 -18.80 14.48
C PRO A 43 11.02 -17.54 15.38
N ILE A 44 10.84 -16.34 14.81
CA ILE A 44 10.92 -15.06 15.53
C ILE A 44 9.53 -14.41 15.54
N VAL A 45 8.80 -14.57 16.65
CA VAL A 45 7.41 -14.08 16.79
C VAL A 45 7.27 -12.58 16.48
N TYR A 46 8.22 -11.75 16.92
CA TYR A 46 8.18 -10.31 16.64
C TYR A 46 8.37 -9.97 15.16
N PHE A 47 9.03 -10.85 14.40
CA PHE A 47 9.26 -10.66 12.97
C PHE A 47 7.99 -10.93 12.15
N ASN A 48 7.06 -11.74 12.68
CA ASN A 48 5.79 -12.04 12.01
C ASN A 48 4.98 -10.79 11.71
N VAL A 49 5.01 -9.76 12.57
CA VAL A 49 4.31 -8.50 12.31
C VAL A 49 4.81 -7.83 11.03
N PHE A 50 6.12 -7.84 10.78
CA PHE A 50 6.71 -7.30 9.55
C PHE A 50 6.37 -8.16 8.33
N ILE A 51 6.33 -9.49 8.49
CA ILE A 51 5.90 -10.40 7.42
C ILE A 51 4.44 -10.13 7.04
N THR A 52 3.55 -9.94 8.02
CA THR A 52 2.13 -9.62 7.81
C THR A 52 1.95 -8.25 7.15
N LEU A 53 2.70 -7.23 7.57
CA LEU A 53 2.74 -5.93 6.90
C LEU A 53 3.23 -6.06 5.44
N GLY A 54 4.27 -6.87 5.22
CA GLY A 54 4.80 -7.17 3.89
C GLY A 54 3.79 -7.86 2.99
N PHE A 55 2.99 -8.79 3.52
CA PHE A 55 1.91 -9.43 2.77
C PHE A 55 0.83 -8.42 2.36
N GLY A 56 0.35 -7.60 3.29
CA GLY A 56 -0.60 -6.53 2.99
C GLY A 56 -0.06 -5.53 1.96
N ALA A 57 1.18 -5.07 2.12
CA ALA A 57 1.81 -4.17 1.15
C ALA A 57 2.01 -4.83 -0.22
N GLY A 58 2.37 -6.11 -0.26
CA GLY A 58 2.51 -6.90 -1.49
C GLY A 58 1.20 -6.97 -2.29
N LEU A 59 0.07 -7.18 -1.62
CA LEU A 59 -1.25 -7.14 -2.25
C LEU A 59 -1.53 -5.77 -2.88
N PHE A 60 -1.20 -4.68 -2.18
CA PHE A 60 -1.32 -3.33 -2.74
C PHE A 60 -0.45 -3.15 -3.98
N TYR A 61 0.85 -3.51 -3.94
CA TYR A 61 1.74 -3.29 -5.08
C TYR A 61 1.30 -4.08 -6.32
N LEU A 62 0.87 -5.33 -6.13
CA LEU A 62 0.29 -6.15 -7.18
C LEU A 62 -0.92 -5.48 -7.84
N LEU A 63 -1.86 -5.00 -7.03
CA LEU A 63 -3.07 -4.37 -7.54
C LEU A 63 -2.81 -2.99 -8.13
N ASN A 64 -1.92 -2.20 -7.52
CA ASN A 64 -1.52 -0.90 -8.03
C ASN A 64 -0.85 -1.02 -9.40
N PHE A 65 -0.05 -2.07 -9.63
CA PHE A 65 0.46 -2.43 -10.94
C PHE A 65 -0.68 -2.72 -11.94
N CYS A 66 -1.66 -3.55 -11.55
CA CYS A 66 -2.82 -3.86 -12.38
C CYS A 66 -3.66 -2.61 -12.72
N PHE A 67 -3.92 -1.76 -11.73
CA PHE A 67 -4.63 -0.49 -11.90
C PHE A 67 -3.88 0.46 -12.83
N LYS A 68 -2.56 0.50 -12.75
CA LYS A 68 -1.73 1.29 -13.65
C LYS A 68 -1.82 0.74 -15.08
N GLN A 69 -1.62 -0.56 -15.26
CA GLN A 69 -1.57 -1.24 -16.55
C GLN A 69 -2.90 -1.15 -17.31
N TRP A 70 -4.01 -1.36 -16.62
CA TRP A 70 -5.35 -1.27 -17.22
C TRP A 70 -6.03 0.06 -16.99
N LYS A 71 -5.29 1.06 -16.52
CA LYS A 71 -5.72 2.46 -16.44
C LYS A 71 -7.01 2.57 -15.60
N LEU A 72 -7.08 2.03 -14.38
CA LEU A 72 -8.24 2.25 -13.51
C LEU A 72 -8.18 3.67 -12.94
N ARG A 73 -9.24 4.50 -13.13
CA ARG A 73 -9.28 5.91 -12.68
C ARG A 73 -10.35 6.17 -11.62
N ASN A 74 -10.85 5.11 -10.99
CA ASN A 74 -11.87 5.19 -9.95
C ASN A 74 -11.30 4.68 -8.62
N LYS A 75 -11.02 5.62 -7.71
CA LYS A 75 -10.50 5.32 -6.37
C LYS A 75 -11.42 4.40 -5.57
N GLY A 76 -12.73 4.64 -5.61
CA GLY A 76 -13.71 3.83 -4.87
C GLY A 76 -13.70 2.38 -5.33
N VAL A 77 -13.72 2.15 -6.64
CA VAL A 77 -13.65 0.80 -7.22
C VAL A 77 -12.30 0.14 -6.93
N ALA A 78 -11.20 0.89 -6.99
CA ALA A 78 -9.88 0.36 -6.63
C ALA A 78 -9.84 -0.14 -5.18
N ILE A 79 -10.40 0.63 -4.23
CA ILE A 79 -10.49 0.22 -2.82
C ILE A 79 -11.35 -1.04 -2.66
N ILE A 80 -12.48 -1.13 -3.34
CA ILE A 80 -13.36 -2.31 -3.28
C ILE A 80 -12.65 -3.56 -3.82
N ILE A 81 -12.00 -3.46 -4.98
CA ILE A 81 -11.22 -4.57 -5.55
C ILE A 81 -10.11 -4.99 -4.57
N THR A 82 -9.39 -4.03 -4.00
CA THR A 82 -8.35 -4.29 -3.00
C THR A 82 -8.88 -5.02 -1.78
N LEU A 83 -10.03 -4.61 -1.25
CA LEU A 83 -10.66 -5.28 -0.10
C LEU A 83 -11.06 -6.73 -0.45
N ILE A 84 -11.67 -6.95 -1.61
CA ILE A 84 -12.08 -8.28 -2.07
C ILE A 84 -10.85 -9.20 -2.18
N VAL A 85 -9.78 -8.73 -2.82
CA VAL A 85 -8.55 -9.50 -3.01
C VAL A 85 -7.82 -9.73 -1.67
N ALA A 86 -7.83 -8.76 -0.76
CA ALA A 86 -7.28 -8.92 0.59
C ALA A 86 -8.04 -9.96 1.42
N LEU A 87 -9.38 -10.01 1.32
CA LEU A 87 -10.20 -11.05 1.95
C LEU A 87 -9.86 -12.44 1.39
N VAL A 88 -9.70 -12.56 0.07
CA VAL A 88 -9.28 -13.82 -0.56
C VAL A 88 -7.88 -14.24 -0.11
N GLY A 89 -6.93 -13.30 -0.04
CA GLY A 89 -5.59 -13.56 0.48
C GLY A 89 -5.60 -14.01 1.95
N PHE A 90 -6.39 -13.35 2.79
CA PHE A 90 -6.57 -13.72 4.20
C PHE A 90 -7.19 -15.11 4.36
N TYR A 91 -8.17 -15.46 3.52
CA TYR A 91 -8.75 -16.80 3.52
C TYR A 91 -7.76 -17.86 3.04
N ALA A 92 -7.05 -17.56 1.94
CA ALA A 92 -6.06 -18.47 1.37
C ALA A 92 -4.92 -18.79 2.34
N GLN A 93 -4.41 -17.79 3.08
CA GLN A 93 -3.36 -18.05 4.07
C GLN A 93 -3.84 -18.97 5.21
N TRP A 94 -5.09 -18.86 5.65
CA TRP A 94 -5.65 -19.77 6.65
C TRP A 94 -5.77 -21.19 6.13
N ALA A 95 -6.27 -21.36 4.90
CA ALA A 95 -6.34 -22.68 4.26
C ALA A 95 -4.94 -23.32 4.13
N LEU A 96 -3.92 -22.53 3.80
CA LEU A 96 -2.53 -22.98 3.71
C LEU A 96 -1.96 -23.36 5.07
N PHE A 97 -2.14 -22.50 6.08
CA PHE A 97 -1.64 -22.71 7.43
C PHE A 97 -2.22 -23.98 8.06
N VAL A 98 -3.55 -24.14 7.99
CA VAL A 98 -4.24 -25.33 8.53
C VAL A 98 -3.80 -26.59 7.78
N SER A 99 -3.66 -26.51 6.44
CA SER A 99 -3.17 -27.64 5.66
C SER A 99 -1.74 -28.06 6.05
N LEU A 100 -0.87 -27.12 6.42
CA LEU A 100 0.48 -27.43 6.87
C LEU A 100 0.48 -27.99 8.29
N MET A 101 -0.37 -27.48 9.18
CA MET A 101 -0.54 -28.00 10.54
C MET A 101 -1.12 -29.42 10.55
N TYR A 102 -2.02 -29.74 9.62
CA TYR A 102 -2.58 -31.09 9.52
C TYR A 102 -1.54 -32.11 9.05
N ASN A 103 -0.63 -31.73 8.16
CA ASN A 103 0.46 -32.58 7.66
C ASN A 103 1.74 -32.46 8.50
N ALA A 104 1.70 -31.75 9.63
CA ALA A 104 2.84 -31.57 10.50
C ALA A 104 3.01 -32.77 11.43
N GLU A 105 4.14 -33.46 11.30
CA GLU A 105 4.56 -34.48 12.27
C GLU A 105 5.63 -33.89 13.21
N GLY A 106 5.38 -33.92 14.53
CA GLY A 106 6.31 -33.48 15.57
C GLY A 106 5.69 -32.59 16.65
N THR A 107 6.47 -32.26 17.68
CA THR A 107 6.06 -31.35 18.77
C THR A 107 6.61 -29.95 18.53
N MET A 108 5.80 -28.90 18.71
CA MET A 108 6.22 -27.48 18.69
C MET A 108 7.10 -27.07 19.89
N GLY A 109 7.94 -27.97 20.40
CA GLY A 109 8.85 -27.76 21.52
C GLY A 109 10.29 -27.85 21.04
N GLY A 110 11.05 -26.78 21.30
CA GLY A 110 12.51 -26.63 21.18
C GLY A 110 13.27 -27.74 20.45
N ASP A 111 13.81 -27.38 19.27
CA ASP A 111 14.85 -28.10 18.51
C ASP A 111 14.42 -29.20 17.53
N THR A 112 13.11 -29.43 17.32
CA THR A 112 12.66 -30.33 16.25
C THR A 112 12.05 -29.56 15.07
N TRP A 113 12.68 -29.69 13.90
CA TRP A 113 12.09 -29.30 12.63
C TRP A 113 10.78 -30.06 12.46
N VAL A 114 9.66 -29.35 12.49
CA VAL A 114 8.38 -29.93 12.07
C VAL A 114 8.53 -30.33 10.61
N LYS A 115 8.56 -31.64 10.34
CA LYS A 115 8.46 -32.14 8.96
C LYS A 115 7.02 -31.96 8.54
N SER A 116 6.75 -30.83 7.89
CA SER A 116 5.49 -30.62 7.17
C SER A 116 5.81 -30.47 5.69
N SER A 117 5.01 -31.11 4.86
CA SER A 117 5.10 -30.97 3.41
C SER A 117 3.86 -30.27 2.90
N PHE A 118 4.06 -29.28 2.03
CA PHE A 118 2.94 -28.65 1.34
C PHE A 118 2.30 -29.68 0.40
N SER A 119 1.01 -29.94 0.58
CA SER A 119 0.21 -30.74 -0.34
C SER A 119 -0.87 -29.89 -1.00
N LEU A 120 -0.90 -29.90 -2.33
CA LEU A 120 -1.90 -29.17 -3.11
C LEU A 120 -3.32 -29.71 -2.81
N GLU A 121 -3.44 -31.01 -2.60
CA GLU A 121 -4.72 -31.65 -2.22
C GLU A 121 -5.20 -31.20 -0.84
N GLY A 122 -4.30 -31.12 0.15
CA GLY A 122 -4.61 -30.59 1.47
C GLY A 122 -5.09 -29.14 1.40
N PHE A 123 -4.35 -28.28 0.68
CA PHE A 123 -4.77 -26.89 0.48
C PHE A 123 -6.15 -26.80 -0.16
N LYS A 124 -6.40 -27.56 -1.24
CA LYS A 124 -7.71 -27.58 -1.92
C LYS A 124 -8.83 -28.03 -0.98
N ALA A 125 -8.60 -29.05 -0.16
CA ALA A 125 -9.59 -29.55 0.79
C ALA A 125 -10.01 -28.45 1.78
N PHE A 126 -9.05 -27.78 2.43
CA PHE A 126 -9.37 -26.69 3.36
C PHE A 126 -9.94 -25.45 2.66
N PHE A 127 -9.45 -25.12 1.46
CA PHE A 127 -9.93 -23.96 0.69
C PHE A 127 -11.36 -24.14 0.16
N MET A 128 -11.83 -25.38 -0.07
CA MET A 128 -13.19 -25.65 -0.54
C MET A 128 -14.17 -25.92 0.59
N HIS A 129 -13.69 -26.15 1.82
CA HIS A 129 -14.50 -26.47 2.99
C HIS A 129 -14.23 -25.49 4.14
N PRO A 130 -14.83 -24.28 4.13
CA PRO A 130 -14.61 -23.26 5.16
C PRO A 130 -14.89 -23.71 6.59
N SER A 131 -15.82 -24.66 6.79
CA SER A 131 -16.11 -25.24 8.11
C SER A 131 -14.90 -25.92 8.73
N PHE A 132 -14.07 -26.60 7.93
CA PHE A 132 -12.87 -27.27 8.42
C PHE A 132 -11.82 -26.29 8.92
N ILE A 133 -11.71 -25.13 8.28
CA ILE A 133 -10.83 -24.06 8.75
C ILE A 133 -11.33 -23.58 10.12
N TRP A 134 -12.63 -23.32 10.27
CA TRP A 134 -13.19 -22.87 11.54
C TRP A 134 -12.96 -23.86 12.69
N GLU A 135 -13.22 -25.15 12.47
CA GLU A 135 -12.95 -26.22 13.43
C GLU A 135 -11.46 -26.30 13.79
N ALA A 136 -10.58 -26.19 12.79
CA ALA A 136 -9.14 -26.16 13.01
C ALA A 136 -8.70 -24.94 13.85
N LEU A 137 -9.26 -23.75 13.60
CA LEU A 137 -8.96 -22.56 14.43
C LEU A 137 -9.35 -22.79 15.89
N GLN A 138 -10.50 -23.41 16.15
CA GLN A 138 -10.93 -23.73 17.52
C GLN A 138 -9.94 -24.68 18.21
N GLY A 139 -9.59 -25.80 17.55
CA GLY A 139 -8.63 -26.75 18.09
C GLY A 139 -7.23 -26.15 18.31
N LEU A 140 -6.73 -25.38 17.33
CA LEU A 140 -5.45 -24.67 17.44
C LEU A 140 -5.47 -23.63 18.55
N ASN A 141 -6.61 -23.00 18.80
CA ASN A 141 -6.73 -22.01 19.86
C ASN A 141 -6.75 -22.61 21.27
N GLU A 142 -7.17 -23.87 21.42
CA GLU A 142 -7.12 -24.59 22.69
C GLU A 142 -5.69 -24.97 23.07
N VAL A 143 -4.89 -25.43 22.10
CA VAL A 143 -3.51 -25.88 22.33
C VAL A 143 -2.47 -24.77 22.22
N GLY A 144 -2.77 -23.71 21.46
CA GLY A 144 -1.88 -22.61 21.14
C GLY A 144 -0.97 -22.91 19.92
N THR A 145 -0.65 -21.87 19.15
CA THR A 145 0.15 -21.99 17.92
C THR A 145 1.61 -21.55 18.06
N PHE A 146 1.94 -20.84 19.14
CA PHE A 146 3.30 -20.44 19.47
C PHE A 146 3.44 -20.23 20.98
N THR A 147 4.68 -20.17 21.46
CA THR A 147 4.98 -19.95 22.88
C THR A 147 5.57 -18.57 23.12
N LEU A 148 5.12 -17.87 24.17
CA LEU A 148 5.72 -16.65 24.67
C LEU A 148 6.20 -16.87 26.11
N LYS A 149 7.47 -16.58 26.41
CA LYS A 149 8.08 -16.82 27.74
C LYS A 149 7.81 -18.24 28.28
N LYS A 150 7.90 -19.26 27.40
CA LYS A 150 7.67 -20.68 27.69
C LYS A 150 6.23 -21.10 27.99
N SER A 151 5.25 -20.20 27.87
CA SER A 151 3.83 -20.55 27.94
C SER A 151 3.21 -20.54 26.53
N PRO A 152 2.49 -21.58 26.11
CA PRO A 152 1.68 -21.55 24.89
C PRO A 152 0.69 -20.39 24.95
N VAL A 153 0.58 -19.64 23.84
CA VAL A 153 -0.41 -18.57 23.70
C VAL A 153 -1.69 -19.18 23.15
N SER A 154 -2.75 -19.19 23.94
CA SER A 154 -4.04 -19.82 23.64
C SER A 154 -5.22 -18.95 24.09
N GLY A 155 -6.45 -19.36 23.76
CA GLY A 155 -7.66 -18.71 24.22
C GLY A 155 -7.83 -17.26 23.72
N ALA A 156 -8.23 -16.34 24.59
CA ALA A 156 -8.53 -14.97 24.20
C ALA A 156 -7.29 -14.20 23.65
N MET A 157 -6.09 -14.51 24.16
CA MET A 157 -4.87 -13.84 23.72
C MET A 157 -4.52 -14.20 22.28
N LEU A 158 -4.68 -15.46 21.89
CA LEU A 158 -4.40 -15.91 20.53
C LEU A 158 -5.45 -15.38 19.54
N TRP A 159 -6.73 -15.34 19.91
CA TRP A 159 -7.75 -14.65 19.12
C TRP A 159 -7.41 -13.18 18.88
N ALA A 160 -6.89 -12.46 19.88
CA ALA A 160 -6.48 -11.07 19.71
C ALA A 160 -5.34 -10.92 18.71
N VAL A 161 -4.36 -11.82 18.72
CA VAL A 161 -3.26 -11.84 17.75
C VAL A 161 -3.77 -12.05 16.33
N TRP A 162 -4.64 -13.05 16.11
CA TRP A 162 -5.24 -13.31 14.80
C TRP A 162 -6.14 -12.15 14.32
N ALA A 163 -6.85 -11.48 15.23
CA ALA A 163 -7.64 -10.30 14.89
C ALA A 163 -6.76 -9.12 14.46
N ILE A 164 -5.62 -8.90 15.12
CA ILE A 164 -4.63 -7.89 14.73
C ILE A 164 -4.02 -8.26 13.36
N GLU A 165 -3.68 -9.52 13.14
CA GLU A 165 -3.15 -10.01 11.87
C GLU A 165 -4.15 -9.80 10.73
N MET A 166 -5.42 -10.17 10.93
CA MET A 166 -6.50 -9.88 9.98
C MET A 166 -6.61 -8.38 9.70
N ALA A 167 -6.58 -7.53 10.74
CA ALA A 167 -6.65 -6.09 10.58
C ALA A 167 -5.47 -5.57 9.74
N ILE A 168 -4.25 -6.04 9.98
CA ILE A 168 -3.07 -5.66 9.18
C ILE A 168 -3.25 -6.07 7.71
N ILE A 169 -3.66 -7.32 7.44
CA ILE A 169 -3.80 -7.85 6.08
C ILE A 169 -4.89 -7.10 5.29
N LEU A 170 -6.00 -6.73 5.95
CA LEU A 170 -7.11 -6.04 5.29
C LEU A 170 -6.90 -4.52 5.19
N ILE A 171 -6.42 -3.88 6.25
CA ILE A 171 -6.37 -2.41 6.34
C ILE A 171 -5.14 -1.86 5.62
N THR A 172 -3.97 -2.51 5.73
CA THR A 172 -2.72 -2.03 5.11
C THR A 172 -2.87 -1.77 3.61
N PRO A 173 -3.30 -2.74 2.78
CA PRO A 173 -3.44 -2.50 1.34
C PRO A 173 -4.51 -1.45 1.01
N VAL A 174 -5.56 -1.34 1.83
CA VAL A 174 -6.62 -0.34 1.64
C VAL A 174 -6.10 1.08 1.92
N ILE A 175 -5.38 1.29 3.02
CA ILE A 175 -4.72 2.59 3.32
C ILE A 175 -3.79 2.99 2.17
N MET A 176 -2.98 2.05 1.69
CA MET A 176 -2.07 2.32 0.57
C MET A 176 -2.85 2.62 -0.73
N ALA A 177 -3.98 1.95 -0.98
CA ALA A 177 -4.82 2.19 -2.15
C ALA A 177 -5.44 3.60 -2.17
N PHE A 178 -5.68 4.24 -1.02
CA PHE A 178 -6.13 5.63 -0.97
C PHE A 178 -5.15 6.61 -1.62
N ARG A 179 -3.83 6.30 -1.57
CA ARG A 179 -2.75 7.07 -2.21
C ARG A 179 -2.14 6.32 -3.41
N GLY A 180 -2.88 5.37 -3.97
CA GLY A 180 -2.44 4.57 -5.12
C GLY A 180 -2.49 5.35 -6.43
N ILE A 181 -2.18 4.68 -7.53
CA ILE A 181 -2.10 5.29 -8.86
C ILE A 181 -3.38 6.01 -9.29
N THR A 182 -4.55 5.58 -8.80
CA THR A 182 -5.86 6.09 -9.24
C THR A 182 -6.14 7.56 -8.94
N ILE A 183 -5.36 8.19 -8.05
CA ILE A 183 -5.48 9.62 -7.74
C ILE A 183 -4.53 10.50 -8.56
N TYR A 184 -3.57 9.90 -9.26
CA TYR A 184 -2.57 10.65 -10.02
C TYR A 184 -3.15 11.19 -11.34
N PRO A 185 -2.58 12.28 -11.88
CA PRO A 185 -2.99 12.84 -13.17
C PRO A 185 -2.89 11.83 -14.31
N PHE A 186 -3.97 11.73 -15.07
CA PHE A 186 -4.10 10.87 -16.24
C PHE A 186 -4.47 11.73 -17.45
N SER A 187 -3.67 11.65 -18.51
CA SER A 187 -3.98 12.27 -19.80
C SER A 187 -5.04 11.44 -20.51
N GLU A 188 -6.22 12.00 -20.71
CA GLU A 188 -7.28 11.34 -21.48
C GLU A 188 -7.01 11.42 -22.99
N LYS A 189 -6.15 12.34 -23.45
CA LYS A 189 -5.74 12.44 -24.87
C LYS A 189 -4.73 11.37 -25.23
N ASP A 190 -3.69 11.21 -24.41
CA ASP A 190 -2.63 10.21 -24.63
C ASP A 190 -2.98 8.82 -24.05
N GLU A 191 -4.10 8.73 -23.34
CA GLU A 191 -4.51 7.58 -22.55
C GLU A 191 -3.40 7.03 -21.65
N MET A 192 -2.62 7.90 -21.01
CA MET A 192 -1.51 7.50 -20.16
C MET A 192 -1.45 8.32 -18.89
N TRP A 193 -0.90 7.73 -17.83
CA TRP A 193 -0.56 8.48 -16.62
C TRP A 193 0.50 9.52 -16.96
N MET A 194 0.30 10.76 -16.52
CA MET A 194 1.21 11.86 -16.82
C MET A 194 2.60 11.59 -16.24
N LYS A 195 3.64 12.01 -16.97
CA LYS A 195 5.04 11.85 -16.56
C LYS A 195 5.33 12.84 -15.45
N LYS A 196 5.92 12.34 -14.36
CA LYS A 196 6.37 13.17 -13.24
C LYS A 196 7.76 13.73 -13.55
N ARG A 197 7.89 15.05 -13.47
CA ARG A 197 9.15 15.81 -13.57
C ARG A 197 9.34 16.63 -12.29
N ILE A 198 10.45 16.45 -11.61
CA ILE A 198 10.80 17.25 -10.42
C ILE A 198 11.46 18.54 -10.92
N LEU A 199 11.01 19.70 -10.46
CA LEU A 199 11.64 20.96 -10.80
C LEU A 199 13.00 21.08 -10.07
N PRO A 200 14.06 21.52 -10.76
CA PRO A 200 15.36 21.69 -10.14
C PRO A 200 15.35 22.86 -9.14
N GLY A 201 16.14 22.74 -8.08
CA GLY A 201 16.33 23.79 -7.08
C GLY A 201 15.35 23.71 -5.88
N ARG A 202 15.70 24.45 -4.82
CA ARG A 202 14.90 24.55 -3.59
C ARG A 202 14.14 25.87 -3.59
N LEU A 203 12.82 25.81 -3.42
CA LEU A 203 11.97 27.00 -3.31
C LEU A 203 11.91 27.48 -1.85
N LYS A 204 11.52 28.73 -1.63
CA LYS A 204 11.30 29.27 -0.28
C LYS A 204 10.20 28.49 0.46
N PHE A 205 10.33 28.27 1.75
CA PHE A 205 9.28 27.56 2.51
C PHE A 205 7.94 28.31 2.46
N ILE A 206 6.82 27.59 2.25
CA ILE A 206 5.47 28.18 2.21
C ILE A 206 4.89 28.23 3.63
N GLU A 207 4.74 29.43 4.21
CA GLU A 207 4.10 29.61 5.52
C GLU A 207 2.56 29.59 5.43
N ASP A 208 1.99 30.35 4.49
CA ASP A 208 0.55 30.48 4.28
C ASP A 208 0.11 29.69 3.04
N LYS A 209 -0.51 28.52 3.27
CA LYS A 209 -0.97 27.63 2.20
C LYS A 209 -2.09 28.25 1.36
N ASP A 210 -3.02 28.97 2.00
CA ASP A 210 -4.22 29.50 1.36
C ASP A 210 -3.87 30.71 0.50
N ALA A 211 -3.02 31.60 1.01
CA ALA A 211 -2.48 32.71 0.24
C ALA A 211 -1.73 32.19 -1.00
N MET A 212 -0.89 31.17 -0.82
CA MET A 212 -0.11 30.62 -1.93
C MET A 212 -1.02 29.92 -2.97
N ALA A 213 -1.99 29.11 -2.53
CA ALA A 213 -2.96 28.48 -3.42
C ALA A 213 -3.73 29.53 -4.26
N ASN A 214 -4.10 30.67 -3.66
CA ASN A 214 -4.72 31.78 -4.38
C ASN A 214 -3.77 32.44 -5.39
N THR A 215 -2.50 32.64 -5.05
CA THR A 215 -1.48 33.21 -5.95
C THR A 215 -1.29 32.34 -7.19
N LEU A 216 -1.09 31.02 -7.02
CA LEU A 216 -0.95 30.14 -8.17
C LEU A 216 -2.25 29.95 -8.95
N ALA A 217 -3.42 30.00 -8.29
CA ALA A 217 -4.72 29.99 -8.98
C ALA A 217 -4.87 31.21 -9.91
N ASN A 218 -4.27 32.34 -9.54
CA ASN A 218 -4.20 33.55 -10.36
C ASN A 218 -3.07 33.52 -11.42
N HIS A 219 -2.44 32.36 -11.64
CA HIS A 219 -1.36 32.15 -12.62
C HIS A 219 -0.09 32.98 -12.37
N ASP A 220 0.14 33.41 -11.13
CA ASP A 220 1.39 34.03 -10.73
C ASP A 220 2.38 32.96 -10.24
N PHE A 221 3.31 32.60 -11.13
CA PHE A 221 4.33 31.58 -10.87
C PHE A 221 5.67 32.17 -10.41
N ALA A 222 5.74 33.47 -10.08
CA ALA A 222 6.99 34.11 -9.65
C ALA A 222 7.70 33.35 -8.52
N TYR A 223 6.92 32.80 -7.59
CA TYR A 223 7.40 31.98 -6.49
C TYR A 223 8.14 30.71 -6.95
N VAL A 224 7.75 30.08 -8.06
CA VAL A 224 8.40 28.86 -8.59
C VAL A 224 9.76 29.19 -9.21
N TYR A 225 10.01 30.45 -9.56
CA TYR A 225 11.31 30.91 -10.06
C TYR A 225 12.24 31.42 -8.94
N ASP A 226 11.70 31.69 -7.75
CA ASP A 226 12.43 32.21 -6.59
C ASP A 226 13.07 31.05 -5.81
N HIS A 227 14.26 30.66 -6.27
CA HIS A 227 15.05 29.58 -5.68
C HIS A 227 15.93 30.13 -4.55
N LEU A 228 16.03 29.37 -3.46
CA LEU A 228 17.01 29.59 -2.41
C LEU A 228 18.42 29.45 -2.99
N SER A 229 19.34 30.31 -2.55
CA SER A 229 20.75 30.21 -2.91
C SER A 229 21.34 28.89 -2.41
N ASP A 230 22.11 28.21 -3.26
CA ASP A 230 22.77 26.93 -2.95
C ASP A 230 23.82 27.04 -1.80
N GLU A 231 24.13 28.26 -1.36
CA GLU A 231 25.18 28.56 -0.37
C GLU A 231 24.71 28.50 1.10
N GLU A 232 23.40 28.39 1.38
CA GLU A 232 22.86 28.37 2.75
C GLU A 232 22.22 27.02 3.12
N GLU A 233 22.61 26.45 4.27
CA GLU A 233 21.95 25.29 4.89
C GLU A 233 20.57 25.71 5.46
N HIS A 234 19.56 25.73 4.60
CA HIS A 234 18.19 25.95 5.04
C HIS A 234 17.55 24.65 5.56
N PHE A 235 17.21 24.65 6.86
CA PHE A 235 16.43 23.58 7.50
C PHE A 235 14.95 23.55 7.09
N SER A 236 14.51 24.47 6.23
CA SER A 236 13.14 24.55 5.71
C SER A 236 13.15 25.06 4.27
N PHE A 237 12.59 24.28 3.36
CA PHE A 237 12.49 24.64 1.94
C PHE A 237 11.26 23.98 1.31
N ALA A 238 10.95 24.36 0.08
CA ALA A 238 9.90 23.72 -0.71
C ALA A 238 10.47 23.08 -2.00
N THR A 239 9.80 22.06 -2.50
CA THR A 239 10.08 21.44 -3.80
C THR A 239 8.80 21.34 -4.60
N ALA A 240 8.94 21.35 -5.92
CA ALA A 240 7.82 21.31 -6.84
C ALA A 240 7.96 20.13 -7.82
N GLU A 241 6.83 19.47 -8.08
CA GLU A 241 6.71 18.38 -9.03
C GLU A 241 5.65 18.72 -10.07
N VAL A 242 5.98 18.56 -11.33
CA VAL A 242 5.09 18.77 -12.47
C VAL A 242 4.72 17.43 -13.08
N TYR A 243 3.44 17.25 -13.37
CA TYR A 243 2.89 16.11 -14.10
C TYR A 243 2.48 16.60 -15.48
N GLU A 244 3.13 16.06 -16.51
CA GLU A 244 2.99 16.51 -17.89
C GLU A 244 2.67 15.38 -18.87
N SER A 245 2.01 15.73 -19.97
CA SER A 245 1.75 14.87 -21.12
C SER A 245 2.25 15.58 -22.39
N ASP A 246 2.54 14.80 -23.43
CA ASP A 246 3.15 15.33 -24.65
C ASP A 246 2.11 16.11 -25.50
N THR A 247 0.81 15.85 -25.33
CA THR A 247 -0.28 16.46 -26.13
C THR A 247 -1.24 17.33 -25.34
N ASP A 248 -1.27 17.22 -24.01
CA ASP A 248 -2.11 18.10 -23.19
C ASP A 248 -1.61 19.55 -23.23
N ASP A 249 -2.57 20.47 -23.18
CA ASP A 249 -2.39 21.92 -23.13
C ASP A 249 -2.16 22.43 -21.70
N HIS A 250 -2.29 21.52 -20.74
CA HIS A 250 -2.15 21.78 -19.32
C HIS A 250 -1.23 20.74 -18.68
N GLN A 251 -0.68 21.11 -17.53
CA GLN A 251 0.09 20.25 -16.64
C GLN A 251 -0.49 20.36 -15.23
N TYR A 252 -0.04 19.51 -14.32
CA TYR A 252 -0.41 19.60 -12.92
C TYR A 252 0.81 19.81 -12.02
N LEU A 253 0.75 20.81 -11.16
CA LEU A 253 1.80 21.19 -10.23
C LEU A 253 1.45 20.70 -8.83
N THR A 254 2.41 20.10 -8.15
CA THR A 254 2.32 19.67 -6.76
C THR A 254 3.51 20.25 -6.01
N ILE A 255 3.26 20.87 -4.84
CA ILE A 255 4.30 21.52 -4.05
C ILE A 255 4.36 20.89 -2.66
N TYR A 256 5.58 20.58 -2.24
CA TYR A 256 5.91 20.00 -0.95
C TYR A 256 6.77 20.95 -0.14
N ASN A 257 6.40 21.18 1.11
CA ASN A 257 7.30 21.78 2.09
C ASN A 257 8.10 20.67 2.78
N HIS A 258 9.37 20.95 3.00
CA HIS A 258 10.32 20.11 3.71
C HIS A 258 10.80 20.89 4.92
N GLN A 259 10.71 20.28 6.10
CA GLN A 259 11.22 20.85 7.34
C GLN A 259 12.05 19.80 8.07
N PHE A 260 13.30 20.12 8.35
CA PHE A 260 14.22 19.24 9.08
C PHE A 260 14.18 19.63 10.56
N VAL A 261 13.70 18.72 11.40
CA VAL A 261 13.61 18.92 12.85
C VAL A 261 14.56 17.96 13.54
N GLU A 262 15.42 18.48 14.40
CA GLU A 262 16.28 17.63 15.21
C GLU A 262 15.53 17.12 16.44
N LYS A 263 15.42 15.80 16.56
CA LYS A 263 14.73 15.14 17.68
C LYS A 263 15.60 14.01 18.21
N LYS A 264 16.05 14.14 19.47
CA LYS A 264 16.90 13.14 20.16
C LYS A 264 18.18 12.77 19.37
N GLY A 265 18.85 13.76 18.78
CA GLY A 265 20.08 13.56 18.01
C GLY A 265 19.90 12.88 16.65
N LYS A 266 18.66 12.79 16.15
CA LYS A 266 18.33 12.39 14.77
C LYS A 266 17.64 13.55 14.07
N VAL A 267 18.07 13.84 12.84
CA VAL A 267 17.38 14.78 11.95
C VAL A 267 16.20 14.03 11.31
N GLU A 268 14.98 14.48 11.61
CA GLU A 268 13.75 13.97 10.99
C GLU A 268 13.26 14.98 9.94
N GLU A 269 13.01 14.50 8.72
CA GLU A 269 12.40 15.30 7.67
C GLU A 269 10.88 15.19 7.75
N LYS A 270 10.22 16.33 7.94
CA LYS A 270 8.78 16.46 7.81
C LYS A 270 8.45 16.99 6.41
N LYS A 271 7.80 16.15 5.60
CA LYS A 271 7.34 16.51 4.26
C LYS A 271 5.83 16.74 4.27
N ASP A 272 5.41 17.98 4.08
CA ASP A 272 4.01 18.38 4.03
C ASP A 272 3.62 18.73 2.59
N GLU A 273 2.60 18.05 2.05
CA GLU A 273 1.99 18.41 0.76
C GLU A 273 1.14 19.67 0.96
N ILE A 274 1.50 20.74 0.25
CA ILE A 274 0.86 22.06 0.37
C ILE A 274 -0.18 22.24 -0.73
N ILE A 275 0.17 21.83 -1.94
CA ILE A 275 -0.67 21.90 -3.13
C ILE A 275 -0.60 20.57 -3.83
N GLU A 276 -1.75 19.96 -4.09
CA GLU A 276 -1.88 18.67 -4.76
C GLU A 276 -2.52 18.86 -6.13
N PHE A 277 -1.76 18.59 -7.20
CA PHE A 277 -2.23 18.60 -8.60
C PHE A 277 -3.01 19.87 -9.04
N LEU A 278 -2.44 21.05 -8.83
CA LEU A 278 -2.98 22.31 -9.38
C LEU A 278 -2.79 22.37 -10.90
N ARG A 279 -3.85 22.66 -11.65
CA ARG A 279 -3.79 22.80 -13.11
C ARG A 279 -3.06 24.08 -13.50
N ILE A 280 -2.06 23.94 -14.37
CA ILE A 280 -1.28 25.05 -14.95
C ILE A 280 -1.25 24.92 -16.47
N ASN A 281 -0.98 26.01 -17.19
CA ASN A 281 -0.79 25.94 -18.65
C ASN A 281 0.56 25.30 -18.95
N ARG A 282 0.66 24.59 -20.09
CA ARG A 282 1.89 23.88 -20.49
C ARG A 282 3.14 24.75 -20.56
N ASN A 283 2.99 26.03 -20.89
CA ASN A 283 4.10 26.98 -21.05
C ASN A 283 4.30 27.88 -19.82
N SER A 284 3.68 27.54 -18.69
CA SER A 284 3.78 28.33 -17.46
C SER A 284 5.08 28.11 -16.69
N LEU A 285 5.84 27.03 -16.97
CA LEU A 285 7.06 26.64 -16.27
C LEU A 285 8.17 26.17 -17.21
#